data_AF-A0A075X4E8-F1
#
_entry.id   AF-A0A075X4E8-F1
#
_cell.length_a   1.000
_cell.length_b   1.000
_cell.length_c   1.000
_cell.angle_alpha   90.00
_cell.angle_beta   90.00
_cell.angle_gamma   90.00
#
_symmetry.space_group_name_H-M   'P 1'
#
loop_
_entity.id
_entity.type
_entity.pdbx_description
1 polymer ?
#
loop_
_entity_poly.entity_id
_entity_poly.type
_entity_poly.pdbx_seq_one_letter_code
_entity_poly.pdbx_strand_id
1 'polypeptide(L)'
;IDLEAAAKAITAKTKALIPVHLYGQMVSPKQLLDLADTYKILIFEDAAQAHLAEREGYRAGSVGIAAAFSFYPSKNLGAFGDGGILLTQNQDVAEKMVRLRNYGASRKYFHTEIGTNSRLDTIQAAVLHQKLPYLQNWNRDRLTIAQHYDTELAPLATQGIIPIQNHSAQGHVYHLYVIRICESCPVNRSVIQEELTAMGIQTGIHYPIPCHLQP
;
A
#
# COMPACT_ATOMS: atom_id res chain seq x y z
N ILE A 1 1.98 10.56 -0.08
CA ILE A 1 3.11 11.37 -0.57
C ILE A 1 2.58 12.73 -0.98
N ASP A 2 3.29 13.80 -0.65
CA ASP A 2 3.03 15.14 -1.19
C ASP A 2 3.82 15.27 -2.50
N LEU A 3 3.10 15.48 -3.61
CA LEU A 3 3.69 15.51 -4.95
C LEU A 3 4.36 16.85 -5.27
N GLU A 4 3.97 17.95 -4.62
CA GLU A 4 4.65 19.23 -4.74
C GLU A 4 6.01 19.19 -4.05
N ALA A 5 6.05 18.59 -2.85
CA ALA A 5 7.30 18.33 -2.15
C ALA A 5 8.20 17.36 -2.93
N ALA A 6 7.62 16.32 -3.54
CA ALA A 6 8.37 15.38 -4.38
C ALA A 6 9.01 16.09 -5.58
N ALA A 7 8.29 16.97 -6.28
CA ALA A 7 8.83 17.73 -7.41
C ALA A 7 10.07 18.55 -7.04
N LYS A 8 10.07 19.17 -5.85
CA LYS A 8 11.20 19.96 -5.32
C LYS A 8 12.43 19.09 -4.97
N ALA A 9 12.22 17.80 -4.69
CA ALA A 9 13.29 16.87 -4.33
C ALA A 9 13.95 16.19 -5.56
N ILE A 10 13.41 16.39 -6.76
CA ILE A 10 13.96 15.79 -7.99
C ILE A 10 15.27 16.48 -8.36
N THR A 11 16.27 15.67 -8.72
CA THR A 11 17.59 16.11 -9.18
C THR A 11 17.98 15.36 -10.44
N ALA A 12 19.09 15.74 -11.08
CA ALA A 12 19.65 15.00 -12.22
C ALA A 12 20.00 13.52 -11.89
N LYS A 13 20.12 13.17 -10.60
CA LYS A 13 20.37 11.79 -10.14
C LYS A 13 19.09 10.99 -9.95
N THR A 14 17.92 11.62 -9.89
CA THR A 14 16.65 10.93 -9.68
C THR A 14 16.32 10.06 -10.89
N LYS A 15 16.01 8.78 -10.65
CA LYS A 15 15.65 7.81 -11.69
C LYS A 15 14.21 7.32 -11.59
N ALA A 16 13.67 7.32 -10.38
CA ALA A 16 12.35 6.79 -10.13
C ALA A 16 11.68 7.46 -8.94
N LEU A 17 10.35 7.35 -8.90
CA LEU A 17 9.48 7.63 -7.78
C LEU A 17 8.84 6.32 -7.30
N ILE A 18 8.74 6.16 -5.97
CA ILE A 18 8.07 5.00 -5.36
C ILE A 18 6.88 5.48 -4.53
N PRO A 19 5.71 5.76 -5.15
CA PRO A 19 4.52 6.12 -4.40
C PRO A 19 4.01 4.91 -3.61
N VAL A 20 3.82 5.09 -2.31
CA VAL A 20 3.14 4.11 -1.45
C VAL A 20 1.64 4.42 -1.43
N HIS A 21 0.82 3.45 -1.80
CA HIS A 21 -0.64 3.50 -1.68
C HIS A 21 -1.08 3.15 -0.26
N LEU A 22 -0.72 4.05 0.65
CA LEU A 22 -0.77 3.82 2.09
C LEU A 22 -2.22 3.65 2.59
N TYR A 23 -2.39 2.73 3.53
CA TYR A 23 -3.66 2.35 4.18
C TYR A 23 -4.73 1.79 3.23
N GLY A 24 -4.39 1.55 1.96
CA GLY A 24 -5.33 1.09 0.94
C GLY A 24 -5.99 2.21 0.14
N GLN A 25 -5.34 3.37 0.11
CA GLN A 25 -5.72 4.51 -0.71
C GLN A 25 -4.62 4.81 -1.72
N MET A 26 -5.01 5.00 -2.99
CA MET A 26 -4.07 5.36 -4.04
C MET A 26 -3.63 6.83 -3.92
N VAL A 27 -2.34 7.05 -4.18
CA VAL A 27 -1.83 8.37 -4.56
C VAL A 27 -2.45 8.73 -5.92
N SER A 28 -2.71 10.01 -6.21
CA SER A 28 -3.33 10.43 -7.49
C SER A 28 -2.54 9.89 -8.70
N PRO A 29 -3.13 8.99 -9.50
CA PRO A 29 -2.48 8.47 -10.69
C PRO A 29 -2.18 9.55 -11.72
N LYS A 30 -3.10 10.49 -11.93
CA LYS A 30 -2.90 11.59 -12.89
C LYS A 30 -1.71 12.45 -12.50
N GLN A 31 -1.67 12.91 -11.26
CA GLN A 31 -0.57 13.76 -10.78
C GLN A 31 0.78 13.01 -10.78
N LEU A 32 0.77 11.69 -10.52
CA LEU A 32 1.98 10.86 -10.63
C LEU A 32 2.49 10.80 -12.07
N LEU A 33 1.61 10.51 -13.02
CA LEU A 33 1.93 10.44 -14.43
C LEU A 33 2.44 11.80 -14.95
N ASP A 34 1.75 12.90 -14.63
CA ASP A 34 2.16 14.25 -15.00
C ASP A 34 3.57 14.59 -14.49
N LEU A 35 3.85 14.24 -13.23
CA LEU A 35 5.16 14.46 -12.62
C LEU A 35 6.24 13.60 -13.30
N ALA A 36 5.96 12.31 -13.52
CA ALA A 36 6.88 11.39 -14.17
C ALA A 36 7.20 11.81 -15.62
N ASP A 37 6.20 12.28 -16.36
CA ASP A 37 6.34 12.76 -17.72
C ASP A 37 7.13 14.07 -17.80
N THR A 38 6.92 14.97 -16.84
CA THR A 38 7.64 16.25 -16.75
C THR A 38 9.14 16.02 -16.50
N TYR A 39 9.47 15.14 -15.56
CA TYR A 39 10.86 14.92 -15.12
C TYR A 39 11.54 13.71 -15.77
N LYS A 40 10.84 12.96 -16.63
CA LYS A 40 11.30 11.74 -17.31
C LYS A 40 11.85 10.69 -16.35
N ILE A 41 11.09 10.42 -15.28
CA ILE A 41 11.42 9.43 -14.25
C ILE A 41 10.43 8.27 -14.26
N LEU A 42 10.87 7.09 -13.80
CA LEU A 42 10.02 5.92 -13.70
C LEU A 42 9.11 5.99 -12.46
N ILE A 43 7.97 5.31 -12.51
CA ILE A 43 7.12 5.08 -11.33
C ILE A 43 7.14 3.60 -10.99
N PHE A 44 7.48 3.26 -9.74
CA PHE A 44 7.28 1.93 -9.18
C PHE A 44 6.26 2.01 -8.05
N GLU A 45 5.09 1.42 -8.21
CA GLU A 45 4.07 1.48 -7.16
C GLU A 45 4.42 0.53 -6.01
N ASP A 46 4.41 1.04 -4.79
CA ASP A 46 4.24 0.19 -3.60
C ASP A 46 2.74 0.10 -3.30
N ALA A 47 2.15 -0.99 -3.76
CA ALA A 47 0.74 -1.32 -3.60
C ALA A 47 0.50 -2.37 -2.51
N ALA A 48 1.47 -2.58 -1.60
CA ALA A 48 1.40 -3.60 -0.56
C ALA A 48 0.15 -3.51 0.34
N GLN A 49 -0.47 -2.34 0.42
CA GLN A 49 -1.68 -2.09 1.22
C GLN A 49 -2.93 -1.82 0.37
N ALA A 50 -2.87 -1.91 -0.95
CA ALA A 50 -3.89 -1.35 -1.85
C ALA A 50 -4.47 -2.36 -2.85
N HIS A 51 -4.68 -3.61 -2.43
CA HIS A 51 -5.22 -4.66 -3.29
C HIS A 51 -6.58 -4.28 -3.87
N LEU A 52 -6.66 -4.13 -5.20
CA LEU A 52 -7.81 -3.64 -5.96
C LEU A 52 -8.29 -2.23 -5.60
N ALA A 53 -7.45 -1.39 -4.97
CA ALA A 53 -7.80 0.02 -4.78
C ALA A 53 -7.92 0.73 -6.13
N GLU A 54 -8.78 1.73 -6.19
CA GLU A 54 -9.06 2.48 -7.42
C GLU A 54 -9.03 3.98 -7.17
N ARG A 55 -8.55 4.73 -8.15
CA ARG A 55 -8.60 6.20 -8.15
C ARG A 55 -8.46 6.71 -9.58
N GLU A 56 -9.29 7.71 -9.93
CA GLU A 56 -9.19 8.42 -11.22
C GLU A 56 -9.27 7.50 -12.46
N GLY A 57 -9.97 6.35 -12.34
CA GLY A 57 -10.11 5.35 -13.42
C GLY A 57 -8.96 4.33 -13.50
N TYR A 58 -7.98 4.43 -12.60
CA TYR A 58 -6.88 3.47 -12.50
C TYR A 58 -7.10 2.54 -11.31
N ARG A 59 -6.50 1.37 -11.40
CA ARG A 59 -6.41 0.41 -10.29
C ARG A 59 -4.98 0.36 -9.79
N ALA A 60 -4.80 0.15 -8.49
CA ALA A 60 -3.47 -0.03 -7.90
C ALA A 60 -2.70 -1.10 -8.68
N GLY A 61 -1.47 -0.76 -9.03
CA GLY A 61 -0.57 -1.58 -9.82
C GLY A 61 -0.66 -1.41 -11.34
N SER A 62 -1.48 -0.47 -11.83
CA SER A 62 -1.64 -0.18 -13.26
C SER A 62 -1.12 1.20 -13.69
N VAL A 63 -0.41 1.93 -12.83
CA VAL A 63 -0.01 3.32 -13.06
C VAL A 63 1.44 3.40 -13.55
N GLY A 64 2.35 2.69 -12.88
CA GLY A 64 3.78 2.77 -13.15
C GLY A 64 4.32 1.74 -14.14
N ILE A 65 5.65 1.67 -14.24
CA ILE A 65 6.31 0.61 -15.04
C ILE A 65 6.17 -0.76 -14.37
N ALA A 66 6.10 -0.79 -13.04
CA ALA A 66 5.82 -1.99 -12.27
C ALA A 66 5.25 -1.64 -10.89
N ALA A 67 4.63 -2.62 -10.26
CA ALA A 67 4.05 -2.49 -8.94
C ALA A 67 4.31 -3.72 -8.10
N ALA A 68 4.57 -3.53 -6.81
CA ALA A 68 4.75 -4.60 -5.85
C ALA A 68 3.54 -4.70 -4.92
N PHE A 69 3.08 -5.92 -4.68
CA PHE A 69 2.08 -6.25 -3.68
C PHE A 69 2.67 -7.19 -2.64
N SER A 70 2.18 -7.06 -1.40
CA SER A 70 2.47 -7.97 -0.31
C SER A 70 1.26 -8.85 -0.07
N PHE A 71 1.48 -10.14 0.14
CA PHE A 71 0.47 -11.09 0.57
C PHE A 71 0.65 -11.48 2.03
N TYR A 72 1.30 -10.62 2.84
CA TYR A 72 1.38 -10.82 4.28
C TYR A 72 -0.03 -11.07 4.87
N PRO A 73 -0.21 -11.95 5.88
CA PRO A 73 -1.53 -12.46 6.25
C PRO A 73 -2.59 -11.41 6.58
N SER A 74 -2.19 -10.24 7.08
CA SER A 74 -3.11 -9.14 7.42
C SER A 74 -3.53 -8.24 6.24
N LYS A 75 -2.99 -8.44 5.04
CA LYS A 75 -3.38 -7.65 3.86
C LYS A 75 -4.81 -7.98 3.45
N ASN A 76 -5.44 -7.06 2.70
CA ASN A 76 -6.78 -7.27 2.11
C ASN A 76 -6.86 -8.60 1.34
N LEU A 77 -5.79 -8.95 0.63
CA LEU A 77 -5.56 -10.29 0.09
C LEU A 77 -4.32 -10.92 0.74
N GLY A 78 -4.48 -11.45 1.95
CA GLY A 78 -3.41 -12.13 2.68
C GLY A 78 -3.34 -13.63 2.42
N ALA A 79 -2.12 -14.15 2.26
CA ALA A 79 -1.82 -15.58 2.28
C ALA A 79 -1.82 -16.12 3.73
N PHE A 80 -1.37 -17.36 3.95
CA PHE A 80 -1.16 -17.94 5.29
C PHE A 80 0.30 -17.88 5.74
N GLY A 81 1.11 -17.07 5.07
CA GLY A 81 2.50 -16.79 5.41
C GLY A 81 2.99 -15.59 4.61
N ASP A 82 4.30 -15.48 4.44
CA ASP A 82 4.89 -14.45 3.59
C ASP A 82 4.66 -14.72 2.11
N GLY A 83 4.52 -13.64 1.35
CA GLY A 83 4.35 -13.71 -0.09
C GLY A 83 4.28 -12.32 -0.70
N GLY A 84 4.48 -12.26 -2.00
CA GLY A 84 4.33 -11.03 -2.78
C GLY A 84 4.26 -11.33 -4.27
N ILE A 85 3.89 -10.32 -5.03
CA ILE A 85 3.85 -10.37 -6.48
C ILE A 85 4.30 -9.03 -7.04
N LEU A 86 4.97 -9.07 -8.19
CA LEU A 86 5.19 -7.91 -9.04
C LEU A 86 4.24 -7.98 -10.23
N LEU A 87 3.58 -6.86 -10.51
CA LEU A 87 2.79 -6.66 -11.72
C LEU A 87 3.53 -5.69 -12.64
N THR A 88 3.50 -5.96 -13.94
CA THR A 88 4.01 -5.05 -14.97
C THR A 88 3.38 -5.41 -16.32
N GLN A 89 3.20 -4.40 -17.18
CA GLN A 89 2.86 -4.61 -18.60
C GLN A 89 4.12 -4.63 -19.49
N ASN A 90 5.29 -4.29 -18.94
CA ASN A 90 6.54 -4.26 -19.70
C ASN A 90 7.16 -5.66 -19.73
N GLN A 91 7.23 -6.23 -20.93
CA GLN A 91 7.74 -7.59 -21.15
C GLN A 91 9.20 -7.75 -20.67
N ASP A 92 10.07 -6.77 -20.94
CA ASP A 92 11.47 -6.83 -20.54
C ASP A 92 11.62 -6.84 -19.00
N VAL A 93 10.80 -6.04 -18.31
CA VAL A 93 10.73 -6.04 -16.84
C VAL A 93 10.22 -7.40 -16.34
N ALA A 94 9.15 -7.93 -16.94
CA ALA A 94 8.60 -9.23 -16.53
C ALA A 94 9.64 -10.35 -16.67
N GLU A 95 10.29 -10.45 -17.82
CA GLU A 95 11.32 -11.46 -18.08
C GLU A 95 12.51 -11.32 -17.15
N LYS A 96 12.97 -10.09 -16.91
CA LYS A 96 14.06 -9.83 -15.96
C LYS A 96 13.67 -10.25 -14.55
N MET A 97 12.47 -9.90 -14.08
CA MET A 97 12.01 -10.26 -12.75
C MET A 97 11.83 -11.78 -12.58
N VAL A 98 11.40 -12.50 -13.61
CA VAL A 98 11.32 -13.97 -13.61
C VAL A 98 12.70 -14.60 -13.39
N ARG A 99 13.77 -14.04 -14.00
CA ARG A 99 15.15 -14.49 -13.77
C ARG A 99 15.63 -14.11 -12.37
N LEU A 100 15.51 -12.83 -12.00
CA LEU A 100 16.04 -12.32 -10.74
C LEU A 100 15.42 -13.00 -9.51
N ARG A 101 14.13 -13.35 -9.55
CA ARG A 101 13.46 -14.07 -8.46
C ARG A 101 13.91 -15.52 -8.28
N ASN A 102 14.64 -16.06 -9.27
CA ASN A 102 15.10 -17.44 -9.32
C ASN A 102 16.61 -17.48 -9.63
N TYR A 103 17.41 -16.89 -8.75
CA TYR A 103 18.88 -16.91 -8.78
C TYR A 103 19.49 -16.33 -10.07
N GLY A 104 18.77 -15.47 -10.80
CA GLY A 104 19.22 -14.94 -12.08
C GLY A 104 19.29 -15.98 -13.19
N ALA A 105 18.58 -17.11 -13.02
CA ALA A 105 18.61 -18.21 -13.97
C ALA A 105 17.71 -17.91 -15.19
N SER A 106 18.28 -17.90 -16.39
CA SER A 106 17.50 -17.82 -17.65
C SER A 106 16.97 -19.19 -18.07
N ARG A 107 17.65 -20.26 -17.66
CA ARG A 107 17.22 -21.67 -17.78
C ARG A 107 17.89 -22.51 -16.70
N LYS A 108 17.46 -23.77 -16.54
CA LYS A 108 18.01 -24.69 -15.54
C LYS A 108 19.55 -24.74 -15.64
N TYR A 109 20.22 -24.53 -14.51
CA TYR A 109 21.68 -24.50 -14.36
C TYR A 109 22.44 -23.37 -15.08
N PHE A 110 21.76 -22.36 -15.63
CA PHE A 110 22.43 -21.24 -16.30
C PHE A 110 22.02 -19.91 -15.72
N HIS A 111 22.94 -19.29 -14.98
CA HIS A 111 22.74 -18.05 -14.23
C HIS A 111 23.51 -16.91 -14.91
N THR A 112 22.78 -15.95 -15.48
CA THR A 112 23.36 -14.86 -16.28
C THR A 112 23.41 -13.53 -15.54
N GLU A 113 22.72 -13.43 -14.41
CA GLU A 113 22.58 -12.21 -13.62
C GLU A 113 22.66 -12.56 -12.13
N ILE A 114 22.97 -11.59 -11.28
CA ILE A 114 22.88 -11.75 -9.83
C ILE A 114 21.41 -11.63 -9.43
N GLY A 115 20.80 -12.75 -9.03
CA GLY A 115 19.43 -12.80 -8.52
C GLY A 115 19.35 -13.28 -7.06
N THR A 116 18.14 -13.56 -6.63
CA THR A 116 17.80 -14.07 -5.29
C THR A 116 16.85 -15.26 -5.39
N ASN A 117 16.58 -15.92 -4.27
CA ASN A 117 15.49 -16.88 -4.15
C ASN A 117 14.27 -16.17 -3.54
N SER A 118 13.36 -15.67 -4.37
CA SER A 118 12.16 -14.96 -3.91
C SER A 118 10.95 -15.43 -4.70
N ARG A 119 10.48 -16.64 -4.36
CA ARG A 119 9.36 -17.30 -5.04
C ARG A 119 8.17 -17.36 -4.09
N LEU A 120 6.97 -17.35 -4.66
CA LEU A 120 5.75 -17.63 -3.91
C LEU A 120 5.55 -19.14 -3.87
N ASP A 121 5.45 -19.70 -2.67
CA ASP A 121 5.18 -21.12 -2.49
C ASP A 121 3.83 -21.50 -3.10
N THR A 122 3.75 -22.70 -3.68
CA THR A 122 2.52 -23.20 -4.31
C THR A 122 1.36 -23.28 -3.31
N ILE A 123 1.64 -23.59 -2.03
CA ILE A 123 0.61 -23.61 -0.97
C ILE A 123 0.04 -22.20 -0.76
N GLN A 124 0.89 -21.16 -0.71
CA GLN A 124 0.43 -19.79 -0.56
C GLN A 124 -0.36 -19.34 -1.80
N ALA A 125 0.09 -19.72 -3.00
CA ALA A 125 -0.64 -19.45 -4.24
C ALA A 125 -2.04 -20.08 -4.25
N ALA A 126 -2.21 -21.31 -3.74
CA ALA A 126 -3.50 -21.97 -3.63
C ALA A 126 -4.46 -21.24 -2.67
N VAL A 127 -3.96 -20.78 -1.51
CA VAL A 127 -4.73 -19.98 -0.55
C VAL A 127 -5.19 -18.67 -1.19
N LEU A 128 -4.29 -17.97 -1.88
CA LEU A 128 -4.59 -16.71 -2.54
C LEU A 128 -5.60 -16.90 -3.67
N HIS A 129 -5.45 -17.95 -4.48
CA HIS A 129 -6.38 -18.31 -5.55
C HIS A 129 -7.80 -18.55 -5.01
N GLN A 130 -7.92 -19.20 -3.85
CA GLN A 130 -9.22 -19.40 -3.20
C GLN A 130 -9.81 -18.09 -2.66
N LYS A 131 -9.00 -17.18 -2.13
CA LYS A 131 -9.47 -15.90 -1.55
C LYS A 131 -9.80 -14.84 -2.61
N LEU A 132 -9.11 -14.84 -3.75
CA LEU A 132 -9.17 -13.77 -4.75
C LEU A 132 -10.60 -13.45 -5.25
N PRO A 133 -11.49 -14.43 -5.53
CA PRO A 133 -12.86 -14.14 -5.96
C PRO A 133 -13.70 -13.35 -4.94
N TYR A 134 -13.35 -13.41 -3.65
CA TYR A 134 -14.08 -12.72 -2.58
C TYR A 134 -13.57 -11.30 -2.31
N LEU A 135 -12.36 -10.98 -2.77
CA LEU A 135 -11.64 -9.76 -2.41
C LEU A 135 -12.44 -8.48 -2.71
N GLN A 136 -13.11 -8.42 -3.85
CA GLN A 136 -13.92 -7.25 -4.22
C GLN A 136 -15.07 -7.01 -3.23
N ASN A 137 -15.76 -8.07 -2.82
CA ASN A 137 -16.84 -7.97 -1.84
C ASN A 137 -16.30 -7.59 -0.45
N TRP A 138 -15.20 -8.21 -0.01
CA TRP A 138 -14.57 -7.85 1.27
C TRP A 138 -14.08 -6.41 1.32
N ASN A 139 -13.54 -5.88 0.21
CA ASN A 139 -13.16 -4.47 0.12
C ASN A 139 -14.39 -3.55 0.21
N ARG A 140 -15.52 -3.93 -0.40
CA ARG A 140 -16.79 -3.19 -0.26
C ARG A 140 -17.29 -3.20 1.19
N ASP A 141 -17.24 -4.34 1.86
CA ASP A 141 -17.65 -4.45 3.27
C ASP A 141 -16.77 -3.56 4.17
N ARG A 142 -15.45 -3.55 3.93
CA ARG A 142 -14.51 -2.64 4.62
C ARG A 142 -14.86 -1.17 4.40
N LEU A 143 -15.21 -0.78 3.17
CA LEU A 143 -15.63 0.58 2.85
C LEU A 143 -16.92 0.96 3.60
N THR A 144 -17.91 0.07 3.66
CA THR A 144 -19.15 0.30 4.43
C THR A 144 -18.87 0.48 5.92
N ILE A 145 -18.01 -0.36 6.50
CA ILE A 145 -17.58 -0.23 7.91
C ILE A 145 -16.85 1.10 8.14
N ALA A 146 -15.98 1.50 7.23
CA ALA A 146 -15.26 2.77 7.33
C ALA A 146 -16.20 3.98 7.28
N GLN A 147 -17.23 3.96 6.42
CA GLN A 147 -18.25 5.01 6.37
C GLN A 147 -19.06 5.11 7.67
N HIS A 148 -19.29 3.98 8.34
CA HIS A 148 -19.90 3.99 9.66
C HIS A 148 -18.98 4.67 10.68
N TYR A 149 -17.70 4.30 10.73
CA TYR A 149 -16.73 5.00 11.58
C TYR A 149 -16.61 6.50 11.27
N ASP A 150 -16.62 6.89 9.99
CA ASP A 150 -16.58 8.31 9.59
C ASP A 150 -17.77 9.08 10.19
N THR A 151 -18.95 8.46 10.19
CA THR A 151 -20.17 9.04 10.76
C THR A 151 -20.09 9.15 12.27
N GLU A 152 -19.73 8.06 12.96
CA GLU A 152 -19.71 8.00 14.43
C GLU A 152 -18.57 8.83 15.04
N LEU A 153 -17.45 8.99 14.33
CA LEU A 153 -16.28 9.75 14.80
C LEU A 153 -16.32 11.22 14.41
N ALA A 154 -17.19 11.64 13.49
CA ALA A 154 -17.29 13.03 13.06
C ALA A 154 -17.48 14.03 14.23
N PRO A 155 -18.31 13.76 15.26
CA PRO A 155 -18.46 14.67 16.40
C PRO A 155 -17.16 14.89 17.21
N LEU A 156 -16.22 13.94 17.16
CA LEU A 156 -14.96 14.00 17.90
C LEU A 156 -13.89 14.86 17.20
N ALA A 157 -14.13 15.32 15.97
CA ALA A 157 -13.20 16.17 15.25
C ALA A 157 -12.91 17.49 16.00
N THR A 158 -13.91 18.04 16.69
CA THR A 158 -13.75 19.25 17.53
C THR A 158 -12.87 19.00 18.75
N GLN A 159 -12.74 17.74 19.17
CA GLN A 159 -11.87 17.29 20.26
C GLN A 159 -10.50 16.82 19.75
N GLY A 160 -10.17 17.09 18.47
CA GLY A 160 -8.87 16.74 17.90
C GLY A 160 -8.70 15.26 17.52
N ILE A 161 -9.77 14.47 17.46
CA ILE A 161 -9.74 13.09 16.97
C ILE A 161 -10.30 13.07 15.55
N ILE A 162 -9.43 12.84 14.56
CA ILE A 162 -9.78 13.06 13.14
C ILE A 162 -9.43 11.83 12.30
N PRO A 163 -10.39 11.18 11.62
CA PRO A 163 -10.08 10.16 10.61
C PRO A 163 -9.20 10.70 9.48
N ILE A 164 -8.31 9.87 8.95
CA ILE A 164 -7.53 10.23 7.76
C ILE A 164 -8.48 10.43 6.57
N GLN A 165 -8.28 11.53 5.85
CA GLN A 165 -9.15 11.90 4.74
C GLN A 165 -9.11 10.87 3.59
N ASN A 166 -10.30 10.50 3.11
CA ASN A 166 -10.46 9.70 1.91
C ASN A 166 -10.42 10.59 0.64
N HIS A 167 -9.42 10.37 -0.20
CA HIS A 167 -9.20 10.99 -1.50
C HIS A 167 -9.50 10.05 -2.69
N SER A 168 -9.84 8.79 -2.45
CA SER A 168 -10.14 7.78 -3.48
C SER A 168 -11.64 7.47 -3.57
N ALA A 169 -12.47 8.14 -2.76
CA ALA A 169 -13.91 7.91 -2.64
C ALA A 169 -14.21 6.40 -2.44
N GLN A 170 -14.99 5.79 -3.33
CA GLN A 170 -15.35 4.37 -3.26
C GLN A 170 -14.17 3.42 -3.56
N GLY A 171 -13.06 3.92 -4.09
CA GLY A 171 -11.89 3.12 -4.42
C GLY A 171 -10.89 2.93 -3.28
N HIS A 172 -11.14 3.49 -2.09
CA HIS A 172 -10.34 3.22 -0.90
C HIS A 172 -10.70 1.84 -0.32
N VAL A 173 -9.71 0.96 -0.18
CA VAL A 173 -9.93 -0.43 0.29
C VAL A 173 -9.71 -0.65 1.78
N TYR A 174 -9.43 0.42 2.53
CA TYR A 174 -9.21 0.43 3.98
C TYR A 174 -8.45 -0.81 4.50
N HIS A 175 -7.20 -0.96 4.07
CA HIS A 175 -6.28 -1.92 4.72
C HIS A 175 -6.22 -1.61 6.22
N LEU A 176 -6.14 -0.32 6.56
CA LEU A 176 -6.28 0.22 7.90
C LEU A 176 -7.28 1.38 7.87
N TYR A 177 -8.11 1.47 8.91
CA TYR A 177 -8.84 2.70 9.25
C TYR A 177 -8.01 3.45 10.28
N VAL A 178 -7.57 4.66 9.96
CA VAL A 178 -6.60 5.40 10.78
C VAL A 178 -7.21 6.71 11.24
N ILE A 179 -7.10 6.97 12.54
CA ILE A 179 -7.42 8.26 13.16
C ILE A 179 -6.15 8.95 13.61
N ARG A 180 -6.14 10.27 13.54
CA ARG A 180 -5.12 11.14 14.12
C ARG A 180 -5.64 11.72 15.42
N ILE A 181 -4.83 11.62 16.46
CA ILE A 181 -5.02 12.35 17.72
C ILE A 181 -4.14 13.60 17.64
N CYS A 182 -4.75 14.76 17.46
CA CYS A 182 -4.07 16.05 17.35
C CYS A 182 -3.59 16.53 18.72
N GLU A 183 -2.64 17.47 18.71
CA GLU A 183 -2.14 18.12 19.95
C GLU A 183 -3.22 18.88 20.72
N SER A 184 -4.27 19.32 20.02
CA SER A 184 -5.44 19.95 20.63
C SER A 184 -6.36 18.96 21.36
N CYS A 185 -6.15 17.65 21.21
CA CYS A 185 -6.93 16.66 21.92
C CYS A 185 -6.57 16.66 23.41
N PRO A 186 -7.54 16.71 24.33
CA PRO A 186 -7.25 16.73 25.77
C PRO A 186 -6.60 15.43 26.25
N VAL A 187 -6.68 14.36 25.46
CA VAL A 187 -6.12 13.05 25.78
C VAL A 187 -5.13 12.66 24.68
N ASN A 188 -3.93 12.25 25.06
CA ASN A 188 -2.93 11.82 24.10
C ASN A 188 -3.22 10.41 23.55
N ARG A 189 -2.56 10.06 22.43
CA ARG A 189 -2.74 8.78 21.74
C ARG A 189 -2.50 7.55 22.62
N SER A 190 -1.48 7.59 23.50
CA SER A 190 -1.12 6.45 24.34
C SER A 190 -2.21 6.15 25.36
N VAL A 191 -2.74 7.18 26.02
CA VAL A 191 -3.85 7.03 26.98
C VAL A 191 -5.09 6.48 26.29
N ILE A 192 -5.45 7.01 25.11
CA ILE A 192 -6.59 6.48 24.33
C ILE A 192 -6.38 5.00 23.99
N GLN A 193 -5.17 4.60 23.59
CA GLN A 193 -4.85 3.22 23.27
C GLN A 193 -4.94 2.30 24.50
N GLU A 194 -4.46 2.73 25.67
CA GLU A 194 -4.54 2.00 26.92
C GLU A 194 -5.99 1.79 27.35
N GLU A 195 -6.81 2.85 27.33
CA GLU A 195 -8.23 2.79 27.69
C GLU A 195 -9.03 1.89 26.73
N LEU A 196 -8.81 2.02 25.42
CA LEU A 196 -9.43 1.12 24.43
C LEU A 196 -9.02 -0.33 24.68
N THR A 197 -7.75 -0.59 25.02
CA THR A 197 -7.26 -1.94 25.33
C THR A 197 -7.91 -2.49 26.59
N ALA A 198 -8.07 -1.68 27.64
CA ALA A 198 -8.78 -2.05 28.86
C ALA A 198 -10.25 -2.40 28.60
N MET A 199 -10.86 -1.79 27.56
CA MET A 199 -12.21 -2.11 27.07
C MET A 199 -12.25 -3.29 26.08
N GLY A 200 -11.12 -3.95 25.81
CA GLY A 200 -11.03 -5.07 24.87
C GLY A 200 -10.95 -4.68 23.39
N ILE A 201 -10.73 -3.40 23.08
CA ILE A 201 -10.61 -2.88 21.72
C ILE A 201 -9.12 -2.76 21.37
N GLN A 202 -8.64 -3.67 20.52
CA GLN A 202 -7.26 -3.65 20.05
C GLN A 202 -7.03 -2.54 19.02
N THR A 203 -5.90 -1.85 19.12
CA THR A 203 -5.46 -0.83 18.16
C THR A 203 -4.01 -1.07 17.76
N GLY A 204 -3.60 -0.52 16.60
CA GLY A 204 -2.22 -0.59 16.12
C GLY A 204 -1.71 0.77 15.65
N ILE A 205 -0.40 0.99 15.75
CA ILE A 205 0.26 2.22 15.30
C ILE A 205 1.11 1.91 14.07
N HIS A 206 0.72 2.48 12.93
CA HIS A 206 1.40 2.30 11.64
C HIS A 206 1.72 3.69 11.07
N TYR A 207 2.89 4.28 11.33
CA TYR A 207 4.02 3.77 12.12
C TYR A 207 4.37 4.76 13.25
N PRO A 208 4.96 4.29 14.37
CA PRO A 208 5.33 5.17 15.48
C PRO A 208 6.56 6.03 15.16
N ILE A 209 7.46 5.55 14.31
CA ILE A 209 8.73 6.21 13.95
C ILE A 209 8.80 6.30 12.41
N PRO A 210 8.94 7.50 11.83
CA PRO A 210 9.08 7.67 10.39
C PRO A 210 10.46 7.20 9.90
N CYS A 211 10.56 6.81 8.63
CA CYS A 211 11.79 6.21 8.07
C CYS A 211 13.07 7.04 8.28
N HIS A 212 13.00 8.37 8.22
CA HIS A 212 14.17 9.24 8.38
C HIS A 212 14.68 9.35 9.83
N LEU A 213 13.97 8.77 10.80
CA LEU A 213 14.34 8.70 12.21
C LEU A 213 14.57 7.26 12.70
N GLN A 214 14.61 6.28 11.79
CA GLN A 214 14.97 4.90 12.14
C GLN A 214 16.49 4.80 12.44
N PRO A 215 16.91 3.91 13.35
CA PRO A 215 18.31 3.75 13.75
C PRO A 215 19.21 3.17 12.64
#